data_AF-A0A0B2JZB7-F1
#
_entry.id   AF-A0A0B2JZB7-F1
#
_cell.length_a   1.000
_cell.length_b   1.000
_cell.length_c   1.000
_cell.angle_alpha   90.00
_cell.angle_beta   90.00
_cell.angle_gamma   90.00
#
_symmetry.space_group_name_H-M   'P 1'
#
loop_
_entity.id
_entity.type
_entity.pdbx_description
1 polymer ?
#
loop_
_entity_poly.entity_id
_entity_poly.type
_entity_poly.pdbx_seq_one_letter_code
_entity_poly.pdbx_strand_id
1 'polypeptide(L)'
;DQYLDKTLDSIPGVCRCEQCVADIKAITLNSMKPKYVSSSRGEVLSKLKTFAQGNQVELLCIVKKAADMVMTNPHHEVVKKKGNVL
;
A
#
# COMPACT_ATOMS: atom_id res chain seq x y z
N ASP A 1 -6.45 7.30 1.42
CA ASP A 1 -4.97 7.41 1.31
C ASP A 1 -4.24 7.74 2.61
N GLN A 2 -4.84 8.48 3.53
CA GLN A 2 -4.18 8.97 4.76
C GLN A 2 -3.47 7.89 5.62
N TYR A 3 -3.93 6.63 5.62
CA TYR A 3 -3.24 5.53 6.31
C TYR A 3 -1.98 5.08 5.57
N LEU A 4 -2.05 4.97 4.23
CA LEU A 4 -0.91 4.60 3.41
C LEU A 4 0.19 5.68 3.50
N ASP A 5 -0.19 6.95 3.41
CA ASP A 5 0.76 8.06 3.54
C ASP A 5 1.51 8.01 4.88
N LYS A 6 0.78 7.79 5.99
CA LYS A 6 1.38 7.62 7.33
C LYS A 6 2.30 6.41 7.41
N THR A 7 1.96 5.29 6.76
CA THR A 7 2.85 4.12 6.74
C THR A 7 4.11 4.36 5.91
N LEU A 8 4.00 5.14 4.82
CA LEU A 8 5.14 5.53 3.98
C LEU A 8 6.01 6.61 4.65
N ASP A 9 5.47 7.42 5.56
CA ASP A 9 6.26 8.31 6.45
C ASP A 9 7.24 7.54 7.33
N SER A 10 6.84 6.35 7.79
CA SER A 10 7.68 5.50 8.63
C SER A 10 8.75 4.72 7.87
N ILE A 11 8.73 4.72 6.53
CA ILE A 11 9.68 3.98 5.67
C ILE A 11 10.69 4.96 5.08
N PRO A 12 11.93 5.00 5.58
CA PRO A 12 12.94 5.92 5.07
C PRO A 12 13.32 5.58 3.64
N GLY A 13 13.41 6.60 2.78
CA GLY A 13 13.92 6.45 1.41
C GLY A 13 12.89 6.07 0.34
N VAL A 14 11.63 5.83 0.72
CA VAL A 14 10.56 5.51 -0.26
C VAL A 14 10.21 6.73 -1.11
N CYS A 15 10.11 6.54 -2.43
CA CYS A 15 9.68 7.60 -3.34
C CYS A 15 8.17 7.85 -3.20
N ARG A 16 7.77 9.12 -3.31
CA ARG A 16 6.36 9.55 -3.20
C ARG A 16 5.78 10.14 -4.48
N CYS A 17 6.39 9.84 -5.62
CA CYS A 17 5.77 10.17 -6.89
C CYS A 17 4.50 9.32 -7.07
N GLU A 18 3.57 9.83 -7.87
CA GLU A 18 2.29 9.17 -8.12
C GLU A 18 2.46 7.76 -8.68
N GLN A 19 3.47 7.55 -9.52
CA GLN A 19 3.82 6.24 -10.10
C GLN A 19 4.25 5.24 -9.02
N CYS A 20 5.19 5.59 -8.14
CA CYS A 20 5.61 4.68 -7.06
C CYS A 20 4.48 4.38 -6.08
N VAL A 21 3.66 5.37 -5.74
CA VAL A 21 2.51 5.14 -4.85
C VAL A 21 1.49 4.22 -5.53
N ALA A 22 1.25 4.38 -6.83
CA ALA A 22 0.38 3.49 -7.61
C ALA A 22 0.93 2.05 -7.65
N ASP A 23 2.23 1.88 -7.89
CA ASP A 23 2.89 0.57 -7.89
C ASP A 23 2.79 -0.13 -6.54
N ILE A 24 3.07 0.59 -5.44
CA ILE A 24 2.95 0.06 -4.08
C ILE A 24 1.51 -0.40 -3.82
N LYS A 25 0.51 0.40 -4.20
CA LYS A 25 -0.91 0.03 -4.07
C LYS A 25 -1.24 -1.22 -4.90
N ALA A 26 -0.80 -1.28 -6.15
CA ALA A 26 -1.07 -2.40 -7.04
C ALA A 26 -0.46 -3.70 -6.51
N ILE A 27 0.82 -3.68 -6.14
CA ILE A 27 1.51 -4.84 -5.56
C ILE A 27 0.82 -5.29 -4.26
N THR A 28 0.44 -4.34 -3.41
CA THR A 28 -0.25 -4.63 -2.15
C THR A 28 -1.59 -5.30 -2.39
N LEU A 29 -2.43 -4.74 -3.26
CA LEU A 29 -3.76 -5.28 -3.59
C LEU A 29 -3.68 -6.65 -4.27
N ASN A 30 -2.70 -6.85 -5.17
CA ASN A 30 -2.49 -8.11 -5.86
C ASN A 30 -1.98 -9.21 -4.93
N SER A 31 -1.26 -8.85 -3.86
CA SER A 31 -0.74 -9.81 -2.88
C SER A 31 -1.78 -10.23 -1.84
N MET A 32 -2.86 -9.47 -1.69
CA MET A 32 -3.93 -9.77 -0.73
C MET A 32 -4.99 -10.67 -1.35
N LYS A 33 -5.60 -11.53 -0.53
CA LYS A 33 -6.75 -12.32 -0.96
C LYS A 33 -7.93 -11.38 -1.24
N PRO A 34 -8.47 -11.35 -2.48
CA PRO A 34 -9.60 -10.49 -2.78
C PRO A 34 -10.86 -10.99 -2.06
N LYS A 35 -11.67 -10.05 -1.58
CA LYS A 35 -12.92 -10.32 -0.86
C LYS A 35 -14.09 -9.76 -1.67
N TYR A 36 -14.56 -10.51 -2.66
CA TYR A 36 -15.73 -10.16 -3.44
C TYR A 36 -17.01 -10.59 -2.71
N VAL A 37 -18.00 -9.70 -2.66
CA VAL A 37 -19.28 -9.93 -1.98
C VAL A 37 -20.42 -9.45 -2.87
N SER A 38 -21.45 -10.28 -3.05
CA SER A 38 -22.61 -9.99 -3.90
C SER A 38 -23.87 -9.64 -3.10
N SER A 39 -23.80 -9.64 -1.77
CA SER A 39 -24.93 -9.33 -0.88
C SER A 39 -24.57 -8.24 0.12
N SER A 40 -25.59 -7.44 0.49
CA SER A 40 -25.46 -6.38 1.50
C SER A 40 -25.00 -6.90 2.86
N ARG A 41 -25.50 -8.07 3.28
CA ARG A 41 -25.04 -8.75 4.51
C ARG A 41 -23.58 -9.18 4.42
N GLY A 42 -23.15 -9.69 3.26
CA GLY A 42 -21.76 -10.07 3.01
C GLY A 42 -20.81 -8.87 3.07
N GLU A 43 -21.23 -7.71 2.59
CA GLU A 43 -20.46 -6.47 2.64
C GLU A 43 -20.15 -6.04 4.08
N VAL A 44 -21.17 -6.00 4.95
CA VAL A 44 -21.00 -5.65 6.36
C VAL A 44 -20.05 -6.64 7.05
N LEU A 45 -20.25 -7.94 6.82
CA LEU A 45 -19.38 -8.96 7.42
C LEU A 45 -17.93 -8.86 6.92
N SER A 46 -17.73 -8.55 5.63
CA SER A 46 -16.40 -8.39 5.04
C SER A 46 -15.68 -7.17 5.63
N LYS A 47 -16.39 -6.05 5.80
CA LYS A 47 -15.89 -4.85 6.50
C LYS A 47 -15.47 -5.16 7.93
N LEU A 48 -16.34 -5.83 8.71
CA LEU A 48 -16.03 -6.25 10.09
C LEU A 48 -14.77 -7.11 10.17
N LYS A 49 -14.61 -8.06 9.25
CA LYS A 49 -13.39 -8.88 9.17
C LYS A 49 -12.16 -8.02 8.93
N THR A 50 -12.22 -6.99 8.09
CA THR A 50 -11.08 -6.09 7.84
C THR A 50 -10.58 -5.37 9.09
N PHE A 51 -11.45 -5.14 10.10
CA PHE A 51 -11.06 -4.55 11.38
C PHE A 51 -10.41 -5.52 12.37
N ALA A 52 -10.35 -6.82 12.07
CA ALA A 52 -9.61 -7.77 12.90
C ALA A 52 -8.12 -7.43 12.90
N GLN A 53 -7.47 -7.42 14.08
CA GLN A 53 -6.06 -7.03 14.24
C GLN A 53 -5.10 -7.77 13.30
N GLY A 54 -5.33 -9.07 13.04
CA GLY A 54 -4.51 -9.85 12.11
C GLY A 54 -4.49 -9.29 10.68
N ASN A 55 -5.62 -8.75 10.19
CA ASN A 55 -5.70 -8.18 8.85
C ASN A 55 -4.91 -6.87 8.73
N GLN A 56 -4.86 -6.06 9.80
CA GLN A 56 -4.10 -4.81 9.79
C GLN A 56 -2.59 -5.05 9.79
N VAL A 57 -2.13 -6.03 10.58
CA VAL A 57 -0.71 -6.41 10.64
C VAL A 57 -0.26 -7.01 9.31
N GLU A 58 -1.06 -7.91 8.72
CA GLU A 58 -0.76 -8.49 7.42
C GLU A 58 -0.68 -7.42 6.32
N LEU A 59 -1.64 -6.50 6.28
CA LEU A 59 -1.63 -5.36 5.36
C LEU A 59 -0.35 -4.53 5.50
N LEU A 60 0.04 -4.21 6.74
CA LEU A 60 1.26 -3.43 7.01
C LEU A 60 2.52 -4.15 6.51
N CYS A 61 2.63 -5.46 6.75
CA CYS A 61 3.74 -6.27 6.26
C CYS A 61 3.80 -6.28 4.73
N ILE A 62 2.66 -6.39 4.05
CA ILE A 62 2.60 -6.40 2.58
C ILE A 62 2.98 -5.02 2.03
N VAL A 63 2.46 -3.93 2.60
CA VAL A 63 2.81 -2.56 2.18
C VAL A 63 4.30 -2.31 2.30
N LYS A 64 4.92 -2.76 3.40
CA LYS A 64 6.37 -2.63 3.60
C LYS A 64 7.16 -3.39 2.53
N LYS A 65 6.79 -4.63 2.25
CA LYS A 65 7.42 -5.44 1.18
C LYS A 65 7.25 -4.81 -0.20
N ALA A 66 6.07 -4.26 -0.48
CA ALA A 66 5.80 -3.57 -1.74
C ALA A 66 6.66 -2.31 -1.87
N ALA A 67 6.80 -1.53 -0.80
CA ALA A 67 7.68 -0.36 -0.76
C ALA A 67 9.14 -0.74 -1.04
N ASP A 68 9.67 -1.78 -0.38
CA ASP A 68 11.04 -2.26 -0.60
C ASP A 68 11.28 -2.70 -2.06
N MET A 69 10.30 -3.38 -2.66
CA MET A 69 10.36 -3.81 -4.06
C MET A 69 10.41 -2.62 -5.04
N VAL A 70 9.53 -1.64 -4.85
CA VAL A 70 9.48 -0.43 -5.68
C VAL A 70 10.70 0.46 -5.47
N MET A 71 11.28 0.47 -4.26
CA MET A 71 12.53 1.16 -3.98
C MET A 71 13.73 0.53 -4.69
N THR A 72 13.74 -0.80 -4.83
CA THR A 72 14.82 -1.54 -5.47
C THR A 72 14.81 -1.37 -6.99
N ASN A 73 13.62 -1.27 -7.60
CA ASN A 73 13.45 -1.05 -9.03
C ASN A 73 12.29 -0.08 -9.31
N PRO A 74 12.51 1.24 -9.19
CA PRO A 74 11.47 2.22 -9.41
C PRO A 74 11.14 2.35 -10.91
N HIS A 75 9.86 2.32 -11.26
CA HIS A 75 9.40 2.57 -12.64
C HIS A 75 9.33 4.06 -13.02
N HIS A 76 9.57 4.98 -12.08
CA HIS A 76 9.53 6.40 -12.42
C HIS A 76 10.77 6.83 -13.21
N GLU A 77 10.57 7.67 -14.23
CA GLU A 77 11.66 8.12 -15.11
C GLU A 77 12.57 9.18 -14.47
N VAL A 78 12.16 9.79 -13.35
CA VAL A 78 12.93 10.86 -12.71
C VAL A 78 12.75 10.79 -11.19
N VAL A 79 13.85 10.79 -10.45
CA VAL A 79 13.91 10.66 -8.97
C VAL A 79 13.22 11.86 -8.30
N LYS A 80 11.88 11.87 -8.25
CA LYS A 80 11.11 12.84 -7.48
C LYS A 80 11.07 12.39 -6.02
N LYS A 81 12.19 12.55 -5.31
CA LYS A 81 12.18 12.57 -3.86
C LYS A 81 11.49 13.87 -3.44
N LYS A 82 10.34 13.81 -2.75
CA LYS A 82 9.76 14.99 -2.10
C LYS A 82 10.80 15.49 -1.08
N GLY A 83 11.59 16.48 -1.49
CA GLY A 83 12.72 16.99 -0.70
C GLY A 83 14.08 17.09 -1.43
N ASN A 84 14.19 16.90 -2.75
CA ASN A 84 15.37 17.40 -3.45
C ASN A 84 15.02 17.95 -4.83
N VAL A 85 15.04 19.28 -4.94
CA VAL A 85 15.27 19.99 -6.19
C VAL A 85 16.79 20.06 -6.32
N LEU A 86 17.38 19.17 -7.11
CA LEU A 86 18.71 19.33 -7.70
C LEU A 86 18.69 18.66 -9.08
#